data_AF-O82164-F1
#
_entry.id   AF-O82164-F1
#
_cell.length_a   1.000
_cell.length_b   1.000
_cell.length_c   1.000
_cell.angle_alpha   90.00
_cell.angle_beta   90.00
_cell.angle_gamma   90.00
#
_symmetry.space_group_name_H-M   'P 1'
#
loop_
_entity.id
_entity.type
_entity.pdbx_description
1 polymer ?
#
loop_
_entity_poly.entity_id
_entity_poly.type
_entity_poly.pdbx_seq_one_letter_code
_entity_poly.pdbx_strand_id
1 'polypeptide(L)'
;MEDPVIRVVVGKEKKEFMVEPYVLEEYPFRVLIGSAKDRAKNRLNRTGRVVWLDHVDSILFEHLLWLLRNDASTFSDLDVLEIIEFYAQDC
;
A
#
# COMPACT_ATOMS: atom_id res chain seq x y z
N MET A 1 11.50 3.66 -22.25
CA MET A 1 10.07 3.47 -21.91
C MET A 1 9.99 3.74 -20.42
N GLU A 2 9.34 4.83 -20.01
CA GLU A 2 9.05 5.04 -18.59
C GLU A 2 7.99 4.01 -18.21
N ASP A 3 8.28 3.16 -17.22
CA ASP A 3 7.26 2.27 -16.68
C ASP A 3 6.08 3.11 -16.20
N PRO A 4 4.84 2.77 -16.58
CA PRO A 4 3.69 3.58 -16.23
C PRO A 4 3.48 3.52 -14.71
N VAL A 5 3.76 4.63 -14.01
CA VAL A 5 3.50 4.78 -12.58
C VAL A 5 2.02 4.63 -12.26
N ILE A 6 1.72 3.99 -11.13
CA ILE A 6 0.39 3.80 -10.57
C ILE A 6 0.17 4.84 -9.48
N ARG A 7 -1.00 5.48 -9.49
CA ARG A 7 -1.40 6.38 -8.41
C ARG A 7 -2.08 5.60 -7.30
N VAL A 8 -1.60 5.72 -6.08
CA VAL A 8 -2.21 5.12 -4.88
C VAL A 8 -2.68 6.25 -3.97
N VAL A 9 -3.95 6.22 -3.61
CA VAL A 9 -4.57 7.19 -2.69
C VAL A 9 -4.83 6.49 -1.37
N VAL A 10 -4.26 7.01 -0.28
CA VAL A 10 -4.21 6.34 1.03
C VAL A 10 -4.80 7.23 2.12
N GLY A 11 -5.51 6.59 3.06
CA GLY A 11 -6.03 7.25 4.26
C GLY A 11 -7.23 8.15 4.01
N LYS A 12 -7.84 8.63 5.11
CA LYS A 12 -8.99 9.54 5.07
C LYS A 12 -8.61 10.92 4.52
N GLU A 13 -7.36 11.31 4.72
CA GLU A 13 -6.69 12.49 4.20
C GLU A 13 -6.42 12.41 2.69
N LYS A 14 -6.60 11.23 2.07
CA LYS A 14 -6.43 11.00 0.63
C LYS A 14 -5.04 11.39 0.13
N LYS A 15 -4.00 11.03 0.88
CA LYS A 15 -2.61 11.28 0.47
C LYS A 15 -2.30 10.47 -0.79
N GLU A 16 -1.74 11.12 -1.80
CA GLU A 16 -1.43 10.50 -3.10
C GLU A 16 0.04 10.07 -3.18
N PHE A 17 0.26 8.85 -3.65
CA PHE A 17 1.58 8.26 -3.89
C PHE A 17 1.67 7.81 -5.35
N MET A 18 2.80 8.06 -5.99
CA MET A 18 3.11 7.54 -7.33
C MET A 18 4.13 6.43 -7.18
N VAL A 19 3.77 5.21 -7.55
CA VAL A 19 4.61 4.02 -7.35
C VAL A 19 4.70 3.19 -8.62
N GLU A 20 5.81 2.50 -8.77
CA GLU A 20 6.00 1.54 -9.84
C GLU A 20 5.07 0.32 -9.65
N PRO A 21 4.60 -0.34 -10.73
CA PRO A 21 3.68 -1.47 -10.62
C PRO A 21 4.18 -2.60 -9.71
N TYR A 22 5.48 -2.91 -9.74
CA TYR A 22 6.07 -3.99 -8.93
C TYR A 22 5.89 -3.77 -7.42
N VAL A 23 5.83 -2.52 -6.96
CA VAL A 23 5.63 -2.18 -5.54
C VAL A 23 4.33 -2.77 -5.03
N LEU A 24 3.28 -2.80 -5.85
CA LEU A 24 1.98 -3.36 -5.47
C LEU A 24 1.94 -4.89 -5.51
N GLU A 25 2.95 -5.52 -6.12
CA GLU A 25 3.13 -6.97 -6.19
C GLU A 25 3.95 -7.51 -5.01
N GLU A 26 4.64 -6.63 -4.27
CA GLU A 26 5.37 -7.00 -3.05
C GLU A 26 4.41 -7.41 -1.93
N TYR A 27 4.85 -8.38 -1.12
CA TYR A 27 4.07 -8.96 -0.02
C TYR A 27 3.33 -7.95 0.88
N PRO A 28 3.98 -6.91 1.46
CA PRO A 28 3.33 -5.98 2.39
C PRO A 28 2.17 -5.23 1.74
N PHE A 29 2.36 -4.77 0.50
CA PHE A 29 1.36 -4.01 -0.24
C PHE A 29 0.23 -4.92 -0.73
N ARG A 30 0.55 -6.16 -1.11
CA ARG A 30 -0.47 -7.17 -1.40
C ARG A 30 -1.36 -7.47 -0.21
N VAL A 31 -0.82 -7.47 1.01
CA VAL A 31 -1.62 -7.61 2.24
C VAL A 31 -2.52 -6.39 2.42
N LEU A 32 -1.99 -5.16 2.32
CA LEU A 32 -2.79 -3.93 2.45
C LEU A 32 -3.94 -3.86 1.44
N ILE A 33 -3.69 -4.22 0.19
CA ILE A 33 -4.70 -4.29 -0.89
C ILE A 33 -5.64 -5.48 -0.69
N GLY A 34 -5.12 -6.62 -0.23
CA GLY A 34 -5.87 -7.83 0.06
C GLY A 34 -6.89 -7.62 1.18
N SER A 35 -6.51 -6.93 2.25
CA SER A 35 -7.40 -6.51 3.33
C SER A 35 -8.49 -5.53 2.86
N ALA A 36 -8.26 -4.83 1.74
CA ALA A 36 -9.27 -4.02 1.07
C ALA A 36 -10.33 -4.86 0.33
N LYS A 37 -10.02 -6.12 -0.06
CA LYS A 37 -10.90 -6.97 -0.89
C LYS A 37 -12.21 -7.36 -0.20
N ASP A 38 -12.29 -7.29 1.13
CA ASP A 38 -13.56 -7.51 1.83
C ASP A 38 -14.49 -6.29 1.85
N ARG A 39 -14.02 -5.08 1.48
CA ARG A 39 -14.87 -3.88 1.35
C ARG A 39 -14.90 -3.26 -0.05
N ALA A 40 -14.00 -3.66 -0.96
CA ALA A 40 -13.77 -2.98 -2.24
C ALA A 40 -14.05 -3.87 -3.47
N LYS A 41 -15.22 -4.49 -3.56
CA LYS A 41 -15.74 -5.00 -4.86
C LYS A 41 -15.89 -3.90 -5.93
N ASN A 42 -15.60 -2.62 -5.65
CA ASN A 42 -16.21 -1.52 -6.39
C ASN A 42 -15.33 -0.31 -6.76
N ARG A 43 -13.98 -0.37 -6.75
CA ARG A 43 -13.16 0.82 -7.14
C ARG A 43 -11.91 0.59 -8.00
N LEU A 44 -11.67 -0.61 -8.53
CA LEU A 44 -10.83 -0.72 -9.72
C LEU A 44 -11.65 -0.22 -10.92
N ASN A 45 -11.66 1.11 -11.11
CA ASN A 45 -12.20 1.69 -12.31
C ASN A 45 -11.44 1.09 -13.50
N ARG A 46 -12.19 0.55 -14.45
CA ARG A 46 -11.78 0.01 -15.76
C ARG A 46 -10.95 0.98 -16.63
N THR A 47 -10.61 2.17 -16.12
CA THR A 47 -9.66 3.14 -16.70
C THR A 47 -8.22 3.03 -16.16
N GLY A 48 -7.96 2.18 -15.16
CA GLY A 48 -6.76 1.35 -15.13
C GLY A 48 -5.46 1.83 -14.44
N ARG A 49 -5.44 2.90 -13.62
CA ARG A 49 -4.18 3.34 -12.94
C ARG A 49 -4.30 3.98 -11.55
N VAL A 50 -5.43 3.81 -10.85
CA VAL A 50 -5.60 4.39 -9.49
C VAL A 50 -6.07 3.33 -8.50
N VAL A 51 -5.34 3.19 -7.38
CA VAL A 51 -5.66 2.30 -6.24
C VAL A 51 -6.08 3.16 -5.06
N TRP A 52 -7.16 2.78 -4.38
CA TRP A 52 -7.66 3.47 -3.19
C TRP A 52 -7.52 2.57 -1.97
N LEU A 53 -6.85 3.07 -0.94
CA LEU A 53 -6.59 2.40 0.33
C LEU A 53 -7.10 3.28 1.48
N ASP A 54 -8.40 3.58 1.46
CA ASP A 54 -9.05 4.48 2.43
C ASP A 54 -8.98 3.94 3.88
N HIS A 55 -8.76 2.63 4.07
CA HIS A 55 -8.64 1.96 5.36
C HIS A 55 -7.21 1.89 5.90
N VAL A 56 -6.22 2.28 5.09
CA VAL A 56 -4.80 2.24 5.46
C VAL A 56 -4.37 3.64 5.85
N ASP A 57 -3.65 3.78 6.96
CA ASP A 57 -3.03 5.03 7.35
C ASP A 57 -1.88 5.40 6.39
N SER A 58 -1.77 6.67 6.00
CA SER A 58 -0.74 7.06 5.02
C SER A 58 0.68 7.03 5.56
N ILE A 59 0.89 7.12 6.87
CA ILE A 59 2.20 6.96 7.52
C ILE A 59 2.64 5.49 7.41
N LEU A 60 1.74 4.53 7.67
CA LEU A 60 2.01 3.11 7.47
C LEU A 60 2.46 2.82 6.03
N PHE A 61 1.70 3.33 5.05
CA PHE A 61 2.03 3.12 3.64
C PHE A 61 3.38 3.74 3.24
N GLU A 62 3.66 4.94 3.72
CA GLU A 62 4.94 5.62 3.49
C GLU A 62 6.13 4.87 4.14
N HIS A 63 5.93 4.33 5.35
CA HIS A 63 6.95 3.56 6.05
C HIS A 63 7.31 2.27 5.29
N LEU A 64 6.30 1.52 4.84
CA LEU A 64 6.53 0.31 4.03
C LEU A 64 7.21 0.64 2.69
N LEU A 65 6.87 1.78 2.07
CA LEU A 65 7.55 2.23 0.85
C LEU A 65 9.02 2.56 1.09
N TRP A 66 9.31 3.23 2.20
CA TRP A 66 10.66 3.58 2.58
C TRP A 66 11.49 2.33 2.83
N LEU A 67 10.95 1.37 3.57
CA LEU A 67 11.61 0.09 3.86
C LEU A 67 11.88 -0.70 2.59
N LEU A 68 10.90 -0.86 1.69
CA LEU A 68 11.08 -1.55 0.40
C LEU A 68 12.25 -0.97 -0.41
N ARG A 69 12.47 0.35 -0.34
CA ARG A 69 13.51 1.05 -1.12
C ARG A 69 14.88 1.09 -0.45
N ASN A 70 14.94 1.07 0.88
CA ASN A 70 16.18 1.35 1.62
C ASN A 70 16.69 0.17 2.46
N ASP A 71 15.80 -0.73 2.91
CA ASP A 71 16.18 -1.86 3.76
C ASP A 71 15.24 -3.06 3.56
N ALA A 72 15.20 -3.57 2.33
CA ALA A 72 14.41 -4.76 1.99
C ALA A 72 14.93 -6.04 2.67
N SER A 73 16.12 -6.02 3.27
CA SER A 73 16.73 -7.17 3.96
C SER A 73 16.20 -7.41 5.38
N THR A 74 15.75 -6.36 6.08
CA THR A 74 15.05 -6.46 7.37
C THR A 74 13.56 -6.76 7.21
N PHE A 75 13.12 -6.98 5.97
CA PHE A 75 11.73 -7.12 5.57
C PHE A 75 11.25 -8.58 5.71
N SER A 76 11.28 -9.13 6.93
CA SER A 76 10.68 -10.45 7.15
C SER A 76 9.15 -10.33 7.19
N ASP A 77 8.44 -11.37 6.71
CA ASP A 77 6.98 -11.39 6.68
C ASP A 77 6.35 -11.18 8.08
N LEU A 78 7.08 -11.53 9.15
CA LEU A 78 6.64 -11.37 10.54
C LEU A 78 6.72 -9.90 10.98
N ASP A 79 7.80 -9.20 10.64
CA ASP A 79 7.99 -7.79 10.97
C ASP A 79 6.95 -6.91 10.26
N VAL A 80 6.57 -7.27 9.04
CA VAL A 80 5.55 -6.56 8.26
C VAL A 80 4.19 -6.61 8.94
N LEU A 81 3.79 -7.77 9.44
CA LEU A 81 2.51 -7.92 10.13
C LEU A 81 2.49 -7.12 11.43
N GLU A 82 3.58 -7.16 12.20
CA GLU A 82 3.70 -6.40 13.44
C GLU A 82 3.63 -4.88 13.18
N ILE A 83 4.30 -4.38 12.14
CA ILE A 83 4.20 -2.98 11.72
C ILE A 83 2.75 -2.64 11.34
N ILE A 84 2.09 -3.47 10.52
CA ILE A 84 0.69 -3.22 10.13
C ILE A 84 -0.22 -3.18 11.38
N GLU A 85 -0.05 -4.12 12.30
CA GLU A 85 -0.82 -4.18 13.55
C GLU A 85 -0.57 -2.97 14.44
N PHE A 86 0.67 -2.51 14.54
CA PHE A 86 1.05 -1.32 15.31
C PHE A 86 0.30 -0.08 14.81
N TYR A 87 0.32 0.18 13.50
CA TYR A 87 -0.36 1.35 12.91
C TYR A 87 -1.89 1.19 12.81
N ALA A 88 -2.41 -0.04 12.87
CA ALA A 88 -3.86 -0.28 12.88
C ALA A 88 -4.52 0.10 14.23
N GLN A 89 -3.75 0.23 15.31
CA GLN A 89 -4.27 0.55 16.65
C GLN A 89 -4.66 2.03 16.83
N ASP A 90 -4.16 2.92 16.00
CA ASP A 90 -4.39 4.38 16.07
C ASP A 90 -5.55 4.88 15.17
N CYS A 91 -6.38 3.98 14.61
CA CYS A 91 -7.44 4.30 13.63
C CYS A 91 -8.88 3.93 14.06
#